data_AF-A0A7K9TYS8-F1
#
_entry.id   AF-A0A7K9TYS8-F1
#
_cell.length_a   1.000
_cell.length_b   1.000
_cell.length_c   1.000
_cell.angle_alpha   90.00
_cell.angle_beta   90.00
_cell.angle_gamma   90.00
#
_symmetry.space_group_name_H-M   'P 1'
#
loop_
_entity.id
_entity.type
_entity.pdbx_description
1 polymer ?
#
loop_
_entity_poly.entity_id
_entity_poly.type
_entity_poly.pdbx_seq_one_letter_code
_entity_poly.pdbx_strand_id
1 'polypeptide(L)'
;PAPPALLPYVPCVPPGALLGKVTATTFALERPRCIFDRHADASDAVWLVVAFANASDTFRNPPSRADVPLYEGLSTTLSYMTLETAVATYACSTPSSAVLRVGGDTTCGCQGGQDPCNGPLTSPGPYRVKFLVMGCHGPVAETSWSDPILLQK
;
A
#
# COMPACT_ATOMS: atom_id res chain seq x y z
N PRO A 1 22.77 -3.51 -5.97
CA PRO A 1 21.51 -3.01 -6.56
C PRO A 1 21.41 -1.49 -6.39
N ALA A 2 20.97 -0.77 -7.43
CA ALA A 2 20.68 0.66 -7.30
C ALA A 2 19.43 0.85 -6.40
N PRO A 3 19.34 1.96 -5.65
CA PRO A 3 18.12 2.28 -4.91
C PRO A 3 16.95 2.51 -5.89
N PRO A 4 15.69 2.21 -5.49
CA PRO A 4 14.53 2.48 -6.32
C PRO A 4 14.39 3.99 -6.57
N ALA A 5 13.81 4.36 -7.71
CA ALA A 5 13.52 5.75 -8.03
C ALA A 5 12.46 6.32 -7.07
N LEU A 6 12.74 7.44 -6.42
CA LEU A 6 11.78 8.14 -5.57
C LEU A 6 10.88 9.04 -6.43
N LEU A 7 9.58 8.76 -6.40
CA LEU A 7 8.55 9.48 -7.14
C LEU A 7 7.98 10.63 -6.29
N PRO A 8 7.71 11.81 -6.86
CA PRO A 8 7.18 12.98 -6.16
C PRO A 8 5.67 12.88 -5.94
N TYR A 9 5.20 11.73 -5.45
CA TYR A 9 3.81 11.48 -5.08
C TYR A 9 3.74 11.15 -3.59
N VAL A 10 2.73 11.69 -2.93
CA VAL A 10 2.42 11.44 -1.51
C VAL A 10 1.02 10.85 -1.47
N PRO A 11 0.84 9.57 -1.09
CA PRO A 11 -0.49 9.02 -0.92
C PRO A 11 -1.26 9.79 0.14
N CYS A 12 -2.54 10.03 -0.10
CA CYS A 12 -3.38 10.72 0.87
C CYS A 12 -4.78 10.13 0.91
N VAL A 13 -5.44 10.37 2.03
CA VAL A 13 -6.87 10.09 2.20
C VAL A 13 -7.63 11.16 1.40
N PRO A 14 -8.62 10.80 0.56
CA PRO A 14 -9.31 11.76 -0.29
C PRO A 14 -9.89 12.95 0.52
N PRO A 15 -9.74 14.21 0.08
CA PRO A 15 -10.22 15.36 0.85
C PRO A 15 -11.76 15.42 0.87
N GLY A 16 -12.42 14.93 -0.18
CA GLY A 16 -13.86 14.95 -0.33
C GLY A 16 -14.65 14.22 0.78
N ALA A 17 -15.94 14.55 0.88
CA ALA A 17 -16.89 13.87 1.74
C ALA A 17 -17.21 12.49 1.14
N LEU A 18 -16.47 11.47 1.61
CA LEU A 18 -16.71 10.06 1.28
C LEU A 18 -17.18 9.35 2.55
N LEU A 19 -18.34 8.71 2.48
CA LEU A 19 -18.86 7.92 3.60
C LEU A 19 -17.97 6.70 3.84
N GLY A 20 -17.62 6.43 5.09
CA GLY A 20 -16.69 5.36 5.44
C GLY A 20 -15.28 5.55 4.87
N LYS A 21 -14.86 6.81 4.69
CA LYS A 21 -13.50 7.17 4.27
C LYS A 21 -12.44 6.72 5.26
N VAL A 22 -12.74 6.81 6.54
CA VAL A 22 -11.96 6.26 7.63
C VAL A 22 -12.97 5.61 8.57
N THR A 23 -12.73 4.38 8.98
CA THR A 23 -13.53 3.63 9.95
C THR A 23 -12.61 3.14 11.06
N ALA A 24 -13.12 2.29 11.97
CA ALA A 24 -12.29 1.70 13.03
C ALA A 24 -11.20 0.75 12.51
N THR A 25 -11.38 0.19 11.30
CA THR A 25 -10.50 -0.86 10.76
C THR A 25 -10.10 -0.65 9.30
N THR A 26 -10.60 0.40 8.64
CA THR A 26 -10.35 0.65 7.22
C THR A 26 -10.13 2.14 6.94
N PHE A 27 -9.46 2.44 5.83
CA PHE A 27 -9.46 3.78 5.27
C PHE A 27 -9.42 3.75 3.74
N ALA A 28 -9.82 4.85 3.12
CA ALA A 28 -9.74 5.06 1.69
C ALA A 28 -8.51 5.92 1.36
N LEU A 29 -7.81 5.55 0.30
CA LEU A 29 -6.73 6.32 -0.32
C LEU A 29 -7.16 6.81 -1.69
N GLU A 30 -6.68 7.98 -2.09
CA GLU A 30 -6.71 8.36 -3.50
C GLU A 30 -5.95 7.34 -4.33
N ARG A 31 -6.58 6.92 -5.43
CA ARG A 31 -5.94 6.01 -6.37
C ARG A 31 -4.82 6.75 -7.12
N PRO A 32 -3.55 6.30 -7.07
CA PRO A 32 -2.48 6.94 -7.82
C PRO A 32 -2.71 6.72 -9.32
N ARG A 33 -2.97 7.79 -10.08
CA ARG A 33 -3.16 7.72 -11.53
C ARG A 33 -1.96 8.34 -12.24
N CYS A 34 -1.42 7.65 -13.24
CA CYS A 34 -0.29 8.11 -14.06
C CYS A 34 1.03 8.33 -13.30
N ILE A 35 1.14 7.88 -12.04
CA ILE A 35 2.29 8.19 -11.18
C ILE A 35 3.50 7.34 -11.53
N PHE A 36 3.27 6.10 -11.96
CA PHE A 36 4.31 5.10 -12.23
C PHE A 36 4.73 5.07 -13.70
N ASP A 37 4.05 5.84 -14.56
CA ASP A 37 4.32 5.88 -15.99
C ASP A 37 5.78 6.32 -16.22
N ARG A 38 6.49 5.61 -17.12
CA ARG A 38 7.92 5.84 -17.45
C ARG A 38 8.92 5.49 -16.34
N HIS A 39 8.47 5.05 -15.17
CA HIS A 39 9.33 4.65 -14.06
C HIS A 39 9.40 3.14 -13.85
N ALA A 40 8.47 2.39 -14.45
CA ALA A 40 8.36 0.95 -14.36
C ALA A 40 7.68 0.38 -15.61
N ASP A 41 7.82 -0.92 -15.82
CA ASP A 41 7.15 -1.62 -16.90
C ASP A 41 5.66 -1.80 -16.58
N ALA A 42 4.81 -1.86 -17.60
CA ALA A 42 3.36 -1.96 -17.43
C ALA A 42 2.92 -3.23 -16.66
N SER A 43 3.74 -4.28 -16.72
CA SER A 43 3.55 -5.55 -16.01
C SER A 43 4.16 -5.60 -14.61
N ASP A 44 4.95 -4.61 -14.22
CA ASP A 44 5.54 -4.57 -12.87
C ASP A 44 4.44 -4.46 -11.82
N ALA A 45 4.71 -5.00 -10.63
CA ALA A 45 3.76 -5.06 -9.55
C ALA A 45 3.87 -3.82 -8.67
N VAL A 46 2.78 -3.08 -8.54
CA VAL A 46 2.61 -2.01 -7.56
C VAL A 46 2.00 -2.61 -6.29
N TRP A 47 2.61 -2.26 -5.16
CA TRP A 47 2.20 -2.67 -3.83
C TRP A 47 1.89 -1.44 -2.99
N LEU A 48 0.90 -1.56 -2.13
CA LEU A 48 0.70 -0.61 -1.04
C LEU A 48 1.42 -1.14 0.20
N VAL A 49 2.41 -0.39 0.68
CA VAL A 49 3.02 -0.59 1.99
C VAL A 49 2.15 0.11 3.03
N VAL A 50 1.76 -0.62 4.08
CA VAL A 50 1.05 -0.08 5.23
C VAL A 50 1.90 -0.35 6.47
N ALA A 51 2.29 0.70 7.18
CA ALA A 51 3.11 0.60 8.37
C ALA A 51 2.56 1.47 9.50
N PHE A 52 2.83 1.09 10.75
CA PHE A 52 2.67 2.03 11.85
C PHE A 52 3.64 3.20 11.68
N ALA A 53 3.23 4.41 12.06
CA ALA A 53 4.04 5.61 11.86
C ALA A 53 5.43 5.50 12.51
N ASN A 54 5.51 4.86 13.68
CA ASN A 54 6.77 4.62 14.41
C ASN A 54 7.71 3.60 13.73
N ALA A 55 7.20 2.78 12.81
CA ALA A 55 7.98 1.79 12.07
C ALA A 55 8.37 2.28 10.66
N SER A 56 7.68 3.31 10.15
CA SER A 56 7.84 3.80 8.77
C SER A 56 9.26 4.25 8.42
N ASP A 57 9.97 4.90 9.33
CA ASP A 57 11.33 5.42 9.11
C ASP A 57 12.38 4.29 9.06
N THR A 58 12.09 3.14 9.67
CA THR A 58 12.97 1.98 9.71
C THR A 58 12.60 0.89 8.70
N PHE A 59 11.49 1.07 8.00
CA PHE A 59 11.00 0.10 7.02
C PHE A 59 12.00 -0.05 5.87
N ARG A 60 12.32 -1.31 5.53
CA ARG A 60 13.18 -1.65 4.40
C ARG A 60 12.33 -2.31 3.33
N ASN A 61 12.47 -1.85 2.09
CA ASN A 61 11.77 -2.46 0.96
C ASN A 61 12.21 -3.92 0.81
N PRO A 62 11.27 -4.88 0.65
CA PRO A 62 11.62 -6.27 0.43
C PRO A 62 12.38 -6.41 -0.89
N PRO A 63 13.39 -7.30 -0.97
CA PRO A 63 14.16 -7.50 -2.20
C PRO A 63 13.37 -8.26 -3.27
N SER A 64 12.33 -9.01 -2.89
CA SER A 64 11.48 -9.76 -3.82
C SER A 64 10.04 -9.92 -3.30
N ARG A 65 9.13 -10.40 -4.16
CA ARG A 65 7.75 -10.75 -3.78
C ARG A 65 7.67 -11.78 -2.65
N ALA A 66 8.63 -12.71 -2.57
CA ALA A 66 8.63 -13.75 -1.53
C ALA A 66 8.94 -13.20 -0.13
N ASP A 67 9.59 -12.03 -0.06
CA ASP A 67 9.99 -11.37 1.18
C ASP A 67 8.96 -10.31 1.63
N VAL A 68 7.82 -10.22 0.94
CA VAL A 68 6.77 -9.26 1.28
C VAL A 68 6.21 -9.57 2.66
N PRO A 69 6.18 -8.58 3.58
CA PRO A 69 5.56 -8.78 4.88
C PRO A 69 4.05 -8.96 4.73
N LEU A 70 3.55 -10.07 5.26
CA LEU A 70 2.14 -10.45 5.19
C LEU A 70 1.30 -9.78 6.29
N TYR A 71 -0.01 -9.72 6.07
CA TYR A 71 -0.96 -9.10 6.99
C TYR A 71 -0.95 -9.75 8.39
N GLU A 72 -0.80 -11.07 8.45
CA GLU A 72 -0.70 -11.85 9.69
C GLU A 72 0.48 -11.40 10.57
N GLY A 73 1.53 -10.85 9.94
CA GLY A 73 2.70 -10.30 10.60
C GLY A 73 2.53 -8.86 11.10
N LEU A 74 1.44 -8.15 10.77
CA LEU A 74 1.31 -6.71 11.05
C LEU A 74 1.58 -6.33 12.51
N SER A 75 1.17 -7.17 13.47
CA SER A 75 1.41 -6.91 14.90
C SER A 75 2.87 -7.10 15.33
N THR A 76 3.67 -7.86 14.58
CA THR A 76 5.07 -8.17 14.90
C THR A 76 6.05 -7.37 14.05
N THR A 77 5.84 -7.30 12.74
CA THR A 77 6.67 -6.53 11.78
C THR A 77 6.29 -5.06 11.72
N LEU A 78 5.18 -4.67 12.37
CA LEU A 78 4.62 -3.31 12.38
C LEU A 78 4.34 -2.75 10.98
N SER A 79 4.33 -3.62 9.97
CA SER A 79 4.10 -3.28 8.58
C SER A 79 3.71 -4.51 7.79
N TYR A 80 2.89 -4.32 6.77
CA TYR A 80 2.56 -5.34 5.78
C TYR A 80 2.42 -4.68 4.41
N MET A 81 2.41 -5.48 3.36
CA MET A 81 2.09 -4.98 2.02
C MET A 81 0.89 -5.71 1.45
N THR A 82 0.13 -4.97 0.66
CA THR A 82 -1.15 -5.42 0.12
C THR A 82 -1.48 -4.73 -1.20
N LEU A 83 -2.65 -5.04 -1.76
CA LEU A 83 -3.16 -4.47 -3.01
C LEU A 83 -2.17 -4.62 -4.19
N GLU A 84 -1.56 -5.81 -4.31
CA GLU A 84 -0.70 -6.16 -5.45
C GLU A 84 -1.49 -5.99 -6.75
N THR A 85 -1.03 -5.10 -7.62
CA THR A 85 -1.65 -4.91 -8.94
C THR A 85 -0.64 -4.42 -9.96
N ALA A 86 -0.87 -4.70 -11.24
CA ALA A 86 0.02 -4.25 -12.31
C ALA A 86 0.04 -2.72 -12.44
N VAL A 87 1.18 -2.15 -12.81
CA VAL A 87 1.34 -0.72 -13.15
C VAL A 87 0.28 -0.25 -14.15
N ALA A 88 -0.04 -1.06 -15.17
CA ALA A 88 -1.06 -0.75 -16.17
C ALA A 88 -2.44 -0.42 -15.57
N THR A 89 -2.77 -0.97 -14.40
CA THR A 89 -4.03 -0.72 -13.70
C THR A 89 -4.12 0.73 -13.19
N TYR A 90 -2.98 1.43 -13.05
CA TYR A 90 -2.88 2.82 -12.62
C TYR A 90 -2.65 3.81 -13.76
N ALA A 91 -2.67 3.36 -15.02
CA ALA A 91 -2.55 4.24 -16.18
C ALA A 91 -3.69 5.28 -16.23
N CYS A 92 -3.41 6.44 -16.81
CA CYS A 92 -4.36 7.56 -16.90
C CYS A 92 -5.72 7.18 -17.50
N SER A 93 -5.67 6.35 -18.53
CA SER A 93 -6.84 6.00 -19.35
C SER A 93 -7.67 4.87 -18.76
N THR A 94 -7.24 4.25 -17.64
CA THR A 94 -7.89 3.07 -17.07
C THR A 94 -9.11 3.47 -16.24
N PRO A 95 -10.34 3.11 -16.65
CA PRO A 95 -11.54 3.38 -15.87
C PRO A 95 -11.51 2.55 -14.58
N SER A 96 -11.62 3.23 -13.44
CA SER A 96 -11.50 2.61 -12.11
C SER A 96 -12.13 3.47 -11.04
N SER A 97 -12.38 2.88 -9.86
CA SER A 97 -12.76 3.64 -8.67
C SER A 97 -11.73 4.77 -8.41
N ALA A 98 -12.22 5.92 -7.95
CA ALA A 98 -11.33 7.03 -7.57
C ALA A 98 -10.48 6.71 -6.33
N VAL A 99 -10.84 5.65 -5.60
CA VAL A 99 -10.24 5.30 -4.31
C VAL A 99 -9.81 3.84 -4.24
N LEU A 100 -8.78 3.61 -3.43
CA LEU A 100 -8.36 2.29 -2.96
C LEU A 100 -8.79 2.12 -1.51
N ARG A 101 -9.41 0.99 -1.16
CA ARG A 101 -9.81 0.69 0.22
C ARG A 101 -8.76 -0.18 0.87
N VAL A 102 -8.19 0.30 1.98
CA VAL A 102 -7.22 -0.43 2.81
C VAL A 102 -7.96 -1.09 3.97
N GLY A 103 -7.68 -2.37 4.18
CA GLY A 103 -8.28 -3.20 5.22
C GLY A 103 -9.67 -3.75 4.89
N GLY A 104 -10.02 -3.85 3.60
CA GLY A 104 -11.36 -4.24 3.16
C GLY A 104 -11.67 -5.75 3.22
N ASP A 105 -10.66 -6.61 3.33
CA ASP A 105 -10.83 -8.05 3.18
C ASP A 105 -11.05 -8.75 4.53
N THR A 106 -12.32 -8.90 4.92
CA THR A 106 -12.71 -9.50 6.22
C THR A 106 -12.42 -10.99 6.34
N THR A 107 -11.95 -11.64 5.28
CA THR A 107 -11.59 -13.07 5.26
C THR A 107 -10.11 -13.32 5.57
N CYS A 108 -9.29 -12.25 5.62
CA CYS A 108 -7.88 -12.36 6.01
C CYS A 108 -7.72 -12.92 7.42
N GLY A 109 -6.76 -13.82 7.63
CA GLY A 109 -6.52 -14.49 8.91
C GLY A 109 -7.38 -15.72 9.21
N CYS A 110 -8.44 -16.01 8.42
CA CYS A 110 -9.25 -17.22 8.61
C CYS A 110 -8.70 -18.46 7.89
N GLN A 111 -7.84 -18.29 6.87
CA GLN A 111 -7.43 -19.37 5.96
C GLN A 111 -5.92 -19.68 5.95
N GLY A 112 -5.11 -19.08 6.83
CA GLY A 112 -3.68 -19.39 6.94
C GLY A 112 -2.92 -19.30 5.60
N GLY A 113 -3.38 -18.42 4.70
CA GLY A 113 -2.81 -18.28 3.36
C GLY A 113 -1.44 -17.61 3.41
N GLN A 114 -0.54 -18.03 2.52
CA GLN A 114 0.74 -17.36 2.31
C GLN A 114 0.64 -16.17 1.33
N ASP A 115 -0.56 -15.89 0.82
CA ASP A 115 -0.81 -14.82 -0.13
C ASP A 115 -1.05 -13.48 0.58
N PRO A 116 -0.52 -12.37 0.04
CA PRO A 116 -0.74 -11.04 0.59
C PRO A 116 -2.22 -10.67 0.63
N CYS A 117 -2.66 -10.18 1.79
CA CYS A 117 -4.07 -9.96 2.09
C CYS A 117 -4.33 -8.49 2.47
N ASN A 118 -5.50 -7.95 2.13
CA ASN A 118 -5.89 -6.57 2.50
C ASN A 118 -6.74 -6.55 3.77
N GLY A 119 -6.22 -7.14 4.85
CA GLY A 119 -7.00 -7.43 6.06
C GLY A 119 -7.29 -6.21 6.94
N PRO A 120 -8.35 -6.26 7.77
CA PRO A 120 -8.79 -5.12 8.58
C PRO A 120 -7.69 -4.65 9.55
N LEU A 121 -7.49 -3.35 9.65
CA LEU A 121 -6.49 -2.79 10.54
C LEU A 121 -6.91 -3.01 12.01
N THR A 122 -5.96 -3.46 12.83
CA THR A 122 -6.23 -3.98 14.18
C THR A 122 -6.04 -2.96 15.30
N SER A 123 -5.59 -1.75 14.99
CA SER A 123 -5.31 -0.68 15.95
C SER A 123 -5.75 0.67 15.39
N PRO A 124 -6.04 1.68 16.23
CA PRO A 124 -6.35 3.03 15.74
C PRO A 124 -5.21 3.73 14.98
N GLY A 125 -4.00 3.17 14.97
CA GLY A 125 -2.81 3.76 14.35
C GLY A 125 -2.03 4.67 15.32
N PRO A 126 -1.31 5.70 14.82
CA PRO A 126 -1.30 6.18 13.44
C PRO A 126 -0.59 5.26 12.45
N TYR A 127 -1.15 5.15 11.25
CA TYR A 127 -0.54 4.45 10.11
C TYR A 127 0.07 5.44 9.11
N ARG A 128 1.06 4.99 8.35
CA ARG A 128 1.56 5.68 7.16
C ARG A 128 1.60 4.69 6.02
N VAL A 129 1.43 5.19 4.80
CA VAL A 129 1.46 4.36 3.61
C VAL A 129 2.40 4.92 2.55
N LYS A 130 2.93 4.05 1.71
CA LYS A 130 3.61 4.39 0.46
C LYS A 130 3.33 3.34 -0.58
N PHE A 131 3.40 3.70 -1.85
CA PHE A 131 3.47 2.73 -2.95
C PHE A 131 4.92 2.33 -3.21
N LEU A 132 5.09 1.03 -3.48
CA LEU A 132 6.35 0.42 -3.91
C LEU A 132 6.09 -0.34 -5.21
N VAL A 133 6.91 -0.09 -6.22
CA VAL A 133 6.88 -0.83 -7.48
C VAL A 133 8.00 -1.87 -7.46
N MET A 134 7.64 -3.13 -7.67
CA MET A 134 8.54 -4.25 -7.75
C MET A 134 8.54 -4.83 -9.17
N GLY A 135 9.70 -4.82 -9.80
CA GLY A 135 9.96 -5.57 -11.02
C GLY A 135 10.51 -6.96 -10.71
N CYS A 136 10.90 -7.70 -11.75
CA CYS A 136 11.40 -9.07 -11.62
C CYS A 136 12.71 -9.20 -10.80
N HIS A 137 13.49 -8.12 -10.68
CA HIS A 137 14.75 -8.08 -9.92
C HIS A 137 14.64 -7.32 -8.59
N GLY A 138 13.41 -7.02 -8.14
CA GLY A 138 13.15 -6.30 -6.89
C GLY A 138 12.61 -4.88 -7.08
N PRO A 139 12.72 -4.02 -6.06
CA PRO A 139 12.19 -2.65 -6.09
C PRO A 139 12.80 -1.79 -7.20
N VAL A 140 11.94 -1.14 -8.00
CA VAL A 140 12.35 -0.25 -9.10
C VAL A 140 11.96 1.22 -8.86
N ALA A 141 10.84 1.47 -8.20
CA ALA A 141 10.37 2.81 -7.87
C ALA A 141 9.56 2.81 -6.58
N GLU A 142 9.50 3.93 -5.88
CA GLU A 142 8.68 4.11 -4.68
C GLU A 142 8.18 5.54 -4.53
N THR A 143 7.14 5.72 -3.75
CA THR A 143 6.59 7.05 -3.43
C THR A 143 7.02 7.49 -2.03
N SER A 144 6.82 8.78 -1.72
CA SER A 144 7.01 9.28 -0.35
C SER A 144 5.95 8.70 0.58
N TRP A 145 6.29 8.59 1.88
CA TRP A 145 5.30 8.23 2.90
C TRP A 145 4.20 9.29 3.01
N SER A 146 2.97 8.85 3.21
CA SER A 146 1.83 9.70 3.52
C SER A 146 2.01 10.46 4.85
N ASP A 147 1.15 11.45 5.06
CA ASP A 147 0.88 11.93 6.41
C ASP A 147 0.32 10.80 7.30
N PRO A 148 0.45 10.91 8.63
CA PRO A 148 -0.16 9.95 9.57
C PRO A 148 -1.68 9.87 9.40
N ILE A 149 -2.19 8.65 9.28
CA ILE A 149 -3.61 8.32 9.15
C ILE A 149 -4.07 7.70 10.48
N LEU A 150 -5.01 8.37 11.16
CA LEU A 150 -5.65 7.88 12.38
C LEU A 150 -6.99 7.25 12.03
N LEU A 151 -7.23 6.05 12.52
CA LEU A 151 -8.53 5.39 12.39
C LEU A 151 -9.51 5.90 13.45
N GLN A 152 -10.79 5.62 13.20
CA GLN A 152 -11.82 5.92 14.19
C GLN A 152 -11.69 4.97 15.39
N LYS A 153 -12.16 5.42 16.55
CA LYS A 153 -12.29 4.57 17.74
C LYS A 153 -13.62 3.84 17.74
#